data_AF-A0A2E3MXE5-F1
#
_entry.id   AF-A0A2E3MXE5-F1
#
_cell.length_a   1.000
_cell.length_b   1.000
_cell.length_c   1.000
_cell.angle_alpha   90.00
_cell.angle_beta   90.00
_cell.angle_gamma   90.00
#
_symmetry.space_group_name_H-M   'P 1'
#
loop_
_entity.id
_entity.type
_entity.pdbx_description
1 polymer ?
#
loop_
_entity_poly.entity_id
_entity_poly.type
_entity_poly.pdbx_seq_one_letter_code
_entity_poly.pdbx_strand_id
1 'polypeptide(L)'
;MVPLLMCTQGIVDTAKSQLPRAAASSAIPRTVTGLWSDFDPCKEPLKAQTVREWTDDGITYQYVTFYIGTCKGLQARMAAFYAFPQSGEMLPGLLHLHGGGQRAFLHEVAYYAQRGYACLSINWGGARDGKFQTWRSQYGLGSR
;
A
#
# COMPACT_ATOMS: atom_id res chain seq x y z
N MET A 1 54.38 -4.52 -28.95
CA MET A 1 53.95 -3.36 -28.14
C MET A 1 52.79 -2.72 -28.87
N VAL A 2 51.55 -2.99 -28.46
CA VAL A 2 50.31 -2.49 -29.08
C VAL A 2 49.58 -1.71 -27.99
N PRO A 3 49.25 -0.42 -28.16
CA PRO A 3 48.47 0.29 -27.16
C PRO A 3 46.99 -0.09 -27.30
N LEU A 4 46.43 -0.66 -26.25
CA LEU A 4 45.00 -0.86 -26.08
C LEU A 4 44.39 0.48 -25.66
N LEU A 5 43.75 1.18 -26.61
CA LEU A 5 42.96 2.37 -26.32
C LEU A 5 41.56 1.93 -25.87
N MET A 6 41.30 1.93 -24.56
CA MET A 6 39.94 1.81 -24.04
C MET A 6 39.21 3.15 -24.23
N CYS A 7 38.33 3.22 -25.22
CA CYS A 7 37.30 4.26 -25.32
C CYS A 7 36.06 3.81 -24.51
N THR A 8 35.85 4.35 -23.32
CA THR A 8 34.56 4.26 -22.63
C THR A 8 33.65 5.39 -23.13
N GLN A 9 32.83 5.09 -24.15
CA GLN A 9 31.70 5.96 -24.47
C GLN A 9 30.62 5.75 -23.40
N GLY A 10 30.59 6.63 -22.41
CA GLY A 10 29.45 6.77 -21.52
C GLY A 10 28.24 7.25 -22.33
N ILE A 11 27.22 6.40 -22.44
CA ILE A 11 25.88 6.83 -22.86
C ILE A 11 25.32 7.64 -21.68
N VAL A 12 25.46 8.96 -21.74
CA VAL A 12 24.58 9.85 -20.98
C VAL A 12 23.31 10.01 -21.79
N ASP A 13 22.35 9.11 -21.56
CA ASP A 13 20.97 9.34 -21.97
C ASP A 13 20.47 10.56 -21.21
N THR A 14 20.51 11.71 -21.87
CA THR A 14 19.82 12.91 -21.41
C THR A 14 18.34 12.67 -21.65
N ALA A 15 17.69 11.96 -20.72
CA ALA A 15 16.25 11.87 -20.68
C ALA A 15 15.70 13.29 -20.48
N LYS A 16 15.37 13.97 -21.57
CA LYS A 16 14.55 15.19 -21.53
C LYS A 16 13.27 14.79 -20.78
N SER A 17 13.10 15.29 -19.56
CA SER A 17 11.90 15.03 -18.78
C SER A 17 10.69 15.52 -19.58
N GLN A 18 9.92 14.61 -20.16
CA GLN A 18 8.62 14.91 -20.78
C GLN A 18 7.55 15.11 -19.70
N LEU A 19 7.91 15.69 -18.55
CA LEU A 19 6.95 16.18 -17.60
C LEU A 19 6.27 17.39 -18.26
N PRO A 20 4.94 17.43 -18.36
CA PRO A 20 4.25 18.58 -18.91
C PRO A 20 4.71 19.82 -18.15
N ARG A 21 5.03 20.90 -18.89
CA ARG A 21 5.38 22.19 -18.31
C ARG A 21 4.28 22.56 -17.31
N ALA A 22 4.69 22.90 -16.09
CA ALA A 22 3.78 23.28 -15.02
C ALA A 22 2.72 24.25 -15.59
N ALA A 23 1.44 23.94 -15.32
CA ALA A 23 0.32 24.77 -15.73
C ALA A 23 0.60 26.25 -15.38
N ALA A 24 0.10 27.17 -16.20
CA ALA A 24 0.27 28.61 -15.98
C ALA A 24 0.03 28.97 -14.50
N SER A 25 0.88 29.83 -13.95
CA SER A 25 1.03 30.06 -12.49
C SER A 25 -0.26 30.42 -11.74
N SER A 26 -1.31 30.88 -12.42
CA SER A 26 -2.63 31.14 -11.83
C SER A 26 -3.46 29.89 -11.53
N ALA A 27 -3.10 28.72 -12.07
CA ALA A 27 -3.82 27.46 -11.87
C ALA A 27 -3.23 26.57 -10.76
N ILE A 28 -2.11 26.97 -10.15
CA ILE A 28 -1.46 26.20 -9.08
C ILE A 28 -2.04 26.64 -7.73
N PRO A 29 -2.69 25.76 -6.95
CA PRO A 29 -3.21 26.11 -5.65
C PRO A 29 -2.15 26.69 -4.72
N ARG A 30 -2.47 27.81 -4.06
CA ARG A 30 -1.56 28.52 -3.13
C ARG A 30 -1.88 28.26 -1.66
N THR A 31 -2.93 27.49 -1.38
CA THR A 31 -3.37 27.16 -0.03
C THR A 31 -3.62 25.65 0.07
N VAL A 32 -3.51 25.11 1.28
CA VAL A 32 -3.84 23.70 1.55
C VAL A 32 -5.29 23.43 1.15
N THR A 33 -6.23 24.31 1.52
CA THR A 33 -7.63 24.18 1.14
C THR A 33 -7.83 24.15 -0.38
N GLY A 34 -7.15 25.03 -1.11
CA GLY A 34 -7.23 25.05 -2.58
C GLY A 34 -6.58 23.82 -3.23
N LEU A 35 -5.59 23.21 -2.58
CA LEU A 35 -4.96 21.98 -3.07
C LEU A 35 -5.89 20.77 -3.00
N TRP A 36 -6.80 20.75 -2.01
CA TRP A 36 -7.71 19.63 -1.76
C TRP A 36 -9.16 19.92 -2.17
N SER A 37 -9.44 21.06 -2.83
CA SER A 37 -10.82 21.54 -3.05
C SER A 37 -11.66 20.64 -3.95
N ASP A 38 -11.03 19.84 -4.80
CA ASP A 38 -11.65 18.90 -5.73
C ASP A 38 -11.48 17.42 -5.31
N PHE A 39 -10.81 17.17 -4.18
CA PHE A 39 -10.59 15.83 -3.67
C PHE A 39 -11.78 15.36 -2.82
N ASP A 40 -12.46 14.33 -3.30
CA ASP A 40 -13.46 13.58 -2.54
C ASP A 40 -12.98 12.14 -2.36
N PRO A 41 -12.59 11.72 -1.14
CA PRO A 41 -12.10 10.36 -0.88
C PRO A 41 -13.18 9.29 -1.03
N CYS A 42 -14.46 9.66 -1.07
CA CYS A 42 -15.60 8.76 -1.15
C CYS A 42 -16.19 8.65 -2.57
N LYS A 43 -15.67 9.44 -3.52
CA LYS A 43 -16.17 9.49 -4.91
C LYS A 43 -16.10 8.14 -5.62
N GLU A 44 -15.05 7.38 -5.37
CA GLU A 44 -14.86 6.06 -5.96
C GLU A 44 -15.12 4.95 -4.92
N PRO A 45 -15.81 3.86 -5.29
CA PRO A 45 -16.09 2.79 -4.33
C PRO A 45 -14.81 2.03 -3.95
N LEU A 46 -14.73 1.61 -2.69
CA LEU A 46 -13.58 0.92 -2.10
C LEU A 46 -13.24 -0.43 -2.78
N LYS A 47 -14.23 -1.11 -3.37
CA LYS A 47 -14.07 -2.42 -4.05
C LYS A 47 -13.22 -3.40 -3.21
N ALA A 48 -13.54 -3.49 -1.92
CA ALA A 48 -12.85 -4.37 -0.98
C ALA A 48 -13.12 -5.84 -1.32
N GLN A 49 -12.10 -6.67 -1.16
CA GLN A 49 -12.15 -8.11 -1.43
C GLN A 49 -11.38 -8.85 -0.34
N THR A 50 -12.03 -9.84 0.27
CA THR A 50 -11.36 -10.80 1.14
C THR A 50 -10.68 -11.85 0.28
N VAL A 51 -9.35 -11.87 0.32
CA VAL A 51 -8.52 -12.82 -0.44
C VAL A 51 -8.34 -14.12 0.34
N ARG A 52 -8.23 -14.02 1.67
CA ARG A 52 -8.20 -15.18 2.57
C ARG A 52 -8.86 -14.79 3.88
N GLU A 53 -9.57 -15.75 4.46
CA GLU A 53 -10.09 -15.66 5.83
C GLU A 53 -9.67 -16.90 6.61
N TRP A 54 -9.39 -16.72 7.89
CA TRP A 54 -9.18 -17.82 8.83
C TRP A 54 -9.55 -17.37 10.23
N THR A 55 -9.77 -18.34 11.11
CA THR A 55 -10.04 -18.10 12.54
C THR A 55 -8.96 -18.75 13.37
N ASP A 56 -8.55 -18.07 14.44
CA ASP A 56 -7.67 -18.60 15.47
C ASP A 56 -8.01 -17.94 16.81
N ASP A 57 -8.12 -18.75 17.87
CA ASP A 57 -8.42 -18.31 19.25
C ASP A 57 -9.58 -17.28 19.37
N GLY A 58 -10.71 -17.56 18.72
CA GLY A 58 -11.90 -16.69 18.76
C GLY A 58 -11.76 -15.37 18.00
N ILE A 59 -10.69 -15.20 17.21
CA ILE A 59 -10.45 -14.03 16.35
C ILE A 59 -10.56 -14.46 14.89
N THR A 60 -11.34 -13.71 14.12
CA THR A 60 -11.35 -13.82 12.66
C THR A 60 -10.28 -12.90 12.08
N TYR A 61 -9.47 -13.47 11.19
CA TYR A 61 -8.43 -12.78 10.46
C TYR A 61 -8.74 -12.81 8.97
N GLN A 62 -8.51 -11.70 8.30
CA GLN A 62 -8.66 -11.57 6.87
C GLN A 62 -7.40 -10.96 6.26
N TYR A 63 -7.02 -11.53 5.12
CA TYR A 63 -6.18 -10.84 4.15
C TYR A 63 -7.11 -10.17 3.14
N VAL A 64 -7.12 -8.84 3.11
CA VAL A 64 -8.02 -8.05 2.25
C VAL A 64 -7.24 -7.21 1.25
N THR A 65 -7.87 -6.92 0.11
CA THR A 65 -7.40 -5.92 -0.85
C THR A 65 -8.52 -4.94 -1.18
N PHE A 66 -8.18 -3.69 -1.49
CA PHE A 66 -9.15 -2.67 -1.85
C PHE A 66 -8.55 -1.66 -2.84
N TYR A 67 -9.42 -1.03 -3.63
CA TYR A 67 -9.07 -0.06 -4.66
C TYR A 67 -8.63 1.27 -4.03
N ILE A 68 -7.58 1.88 -4.57
CA ILE A 68 -7.02 3.16 -4.09
C ILE A 68 -6.83 4.21 -5.20
N GLY A 69 -7.47 4.00 -6.35
CA GLY A 69 -7.38 4.90 -7.49
C GLY A 69 -6.76 4.26 -8.73
N THR A 70 -6.71 5.02 -9.81
CA THR A 70 -6.11 4.60 -11.08
C THR A 70 -4.78 5.30 -11.29
N CYS A 71 -3.69 4.53 -11.39
CA CYS A 71 -2.36 5.04 -11.64
C CYS A 71 -1.90 4.60 -13.03
N LYS A 72 -1.58 5.55 -13.92
CA LYS A 72 -1.13 5.27 -15.30
C LYS A 72 -2.08 4.33 -16.09
N GLY A 73 -3.39 4.53 -15.91
CA GLY A 73 -4.43 3.72 -16.57
C GLY A 73 -4.65 2.33 -15.95
N LEU A 74 -3.93 1.98 -14.89
CA LEU A 74 -4.08 0.72 -14.16
C LEU A 74 -4.75 0.95 -12.82
N GLN A 75 -5.70 0.09 -12.46
CA GLN A 75 -6.33 0.14 -11.14
C GLN A 75 -5.30 -0.26 -10.07
N ALA A 76 -5.00 0.66 -9.18
CA ALA A 76 -4.15 0.40 -8.03
C ALA A 76 -4.99 -0.20 -6.89
N ARG A 77 -4.43 -1.20 -6.23
CA ARG A 77 -5.04 -1.84 -5.06
C ARG A 77 -4.05 -1.84 -3.91
N MET A 78 -4.55 -1.54 -2.71
CA MET A 78 -3.84 -1.71 -1.46
C MET A 78 -4.26 -3.02 -0.81
N ALA A 79 -3.35 -3.60 -0.04
CA ALA A 79 -3.51 -4.89 0.58
C ALA A 79 -3.30 -4.75 2.10
N ALA A 80 -3.98 -5.55 2.92
CA ALA A 80 -3.99 -5.35 4.36
C ALA A 80 -4.30 -6.63 5.14
N PHE A 81 -3.84 -6.67 6.39
CA PHE A 81 -4.41 -7.58 7.38
C PHE A 81 -5.55 -6.89 8.11
N TYR A 82 -6.64 -7.60 8.31
CA TYR A 82 -7.78 -7.17 9.11
C TYR A 82 -8.07 -8.26 10.13
N ALA A 83 -8.32 -7.91 11.39
CA ALA A 83 -8.72 -8.89 12.40
C ALA A 83 -9.73 -8.31 13.38
N PHE A 84 -10.63 -9.16 13.85
CA PHE A 84 -11.67 -8.79 14.81
C PHE A 84 -12.10 -10.02 15.63
N PRO A 85 -12.49 -9.84 16.91
CA PRO A 85 -13.07 -10.91 17.70
C PRO A 85 -14.38 -11.40 17.09
N GLN A 86 -14.64 -12.71 17.18
CA GLN A 86 -15.91 -13.31 16.75
C GLN A 86 -17.07 -12.95 17.69
N SER A 87 -16.76 -12.59 18.94
CA SER A 87 -17.74 -12.10 19.90
C SER A 87 -17.93 -10.60 19.77
N GLY A 88 -19.19 -10.19 19.75
CA GLY A 88 -19.59 -8.78 19.72
C GLY A 88 -20.01 -8.28 18.34
N GLU A 89 -20.76 -7.19 18.36
CA GLU A 89 -21.22 -6.47 17.17
C GLU A 89 -20.86 -4.99 17.33
N MET A 90 -20.75 -4.26 16.22
CA MET A 90 -20.39 -2.83 16.22
C MET A 90 -19.10 -2.53 17.01
N LEU A 91 -18.06 -3.34 16.77
CA LEU A 91 -16.78 -3.23 17.45
C LEU A 91 -16.11 -1.89 17.13
N PRO A 92 -15.40 -1.28 18.10
CA PRO A 92 -14.57 -0.11 17.83
C PRO A 92 -13.48 -0.45 16.79
N GLY A 93 -13.38 0.38 15.76
CA GLY A 93 -12.42 0.22 14.67
C GLY A 93 -11.07 0.89 14.96
N LEU A 94 -9.97 0.22 14.61
CA LEU A 94 -8.61 0.76 14.64
C LEU A 94 -7.94 0.61 13.28
N LEU A 95 -7.29 1.70 12.84
CA LEU A 95 -6.42 1.70 11.66
C LEU A 95 -4.97 1.87 12.10
N HIS A 96 -4.18 0.82 11.93
CA HIS A 96 -2.76 0.86 12.21
C HIS A 96 -1.96 1.37 11.01
N LEU A 97 -1.37 2.56 11.16
CA LEU A 97 -0.43 3.18 10.22
C LEU A 97 1.00 2.93 10.73
N HIS A 98 1.74 2.07 10.05
CA HIS A 98 3.12 1.76 10.43
C HIS A 98 4.12 2.83 9.94
N GLY A 99 5.30 2.88 10.55
CA GLY A 99 6.42 3.72 10.10
C GLY A 99 7.13 3.21 8.83
N GLY A 100 8.41 3.51 8.66
CA GLY A 100 9.20 2.98 7.54
C GLY A 100 9.19 1.44 7.50
N GLY A 101 9.15 0.86 6.30
CA GLY A 101 9.12 -0.60 6.12
C GLY A 101 8.03 -1.12 5.17
N GLN A 102 7.04 -0.27 4.87
CA GLN A 102 6.11 -0.46 3.74
C GLN A 102 5.32 -1.78 3.77
N ARG A 103 4.92 -2.29 4.94
CA ARG A 103 4.28 -3.61 5.07
C ARG A 103 3.27 -3.67 6.21
N ALA A 104 2.17 -4.40 6.00
CA ALA A 104 1.20 -4.72 7.04
C ALA A 104 1.76 -5.67 8.11
N PHE A 105 1.22 -5.58 9.33
CA PHE A 105 1.64 -6.37 10.49
C PHE A 105 0.49 -7.24 11.02
N LEU A 106 0.64 -8.56 10.89
CA LEU A 106 -0.35 -9.51 11.41
C LEU A 106 -0.42 -9.51 12.94
N HIS A 107 0.72 -9.35 13.62
CA HIS A 107 0.75 -9.34 15.08
C HIS A 107 0.03 -8.13 15.68
N GLU A 108 0.03 -6.99 14.98
CA GLU A 108 -0.66 -5.77 15.43
C GLU A 108 -2.17 -5.96 15.39
N VAL A 109 -2.71 -6.49 14.30
CA VAL A 109 -4.16 -6.73 14.23
C VAL A 109 -4.62 -7.80 15.24
N ALA A 110 -3.78 -8.81 15.49
CA ALA A 110 -4.04 -9.81 16.54
C ALA A 110 -4.07 -9.17 17.94
N TYR A 111 -3.08 -8.32 18.25
CA TYR A 111 -2.95 -7.65 19.55
C TYR A 111 -4.20 -6.82 19.89
N TYR A 112 -4.74 -6.08 18.93
CA TYR A 112 -5.95 -5.28 19.13
C TYR A 112 -7.24 -6.10 19.09
N ALA A 113 -7.32 -7.14 18.26
CA ALA A 113 -8.48 -8.03 18.24
C ALA A 113 -8.67 -8.76 19.58
N GLN A 114 -7.59 -9.20 20.22
CA GLN A 114 -7.61 -9.76 21.59
C GLN A 114 -8.15 -8.78 22.65
N ARG A 115 -8.19 -7.48 22.34
CA ARG A 115 -8.66 -6.40 23.23
C ARG A 115 -10.05 -5.89 22.86
N GLY A 116 -10.76 -6.56 21.94
CA GLY A 116 -12.13 -6.20 21.57
C GLY A 116 -12.25 -5.25 20.39
N TYR A 117 -11.17 -5.00 19.64
CA TYR A 117 -11.19 -4.06 18.51
C TYR A 117 -11.23 -4.78 17.16
N ALA A 118 -11.87 -4.15 16.17
CA ALA A 118 -11.69 -4.49 14.78
C ALA A 118 -10.50 -3.69 14.22
N CYS A 119 -9.38 -4.34 13.92
CA CYS A 119 -8.13 -3.66 13.56
C CYS A 119 -7.69 -3.96 12.13
N LEU A 120 -7.36 -2.92 11.36
CA LEU A 120 -6.79 -3.00 10.01
C LEU A 120 -5.33 -2.51 10.03
N SER A 121 -4.40 -3.31 9.51
CA SER A 121 -3.00 -2.90 9.26
C SER A 121 -2.71 -3.00 7.77
N ILE A 122 -2.35 -1.87 7.17
CA ILE A 122 -2.26 -1.71 5.71
C ILE A 122 -0.83 -1.84 5.19
N ASN A 123 -0.69 -2.30 3.94
CA ASN A 123 0.56 -2.43 3.21
C ASN A 123 0.58 -1.45 2.04
N TRP A 124 1.42 -0.43 2.14
CA TRP A 124 1.62 0.60 1.11
C TRP A 124 2.83 0.33 0.19
N GLY A 125 3.66 -0.69 0.50
CA GLY A 125 4.80 -1.10 -0.32
C GLY A 125 4.42 -1.93 -1.54
N GLY A 126 3.14 -2.29 -1.64
CA GLY A 126 2.61 -3.12 -2.72
C GLY A 126 2.99 -4.60 -2.58
N ALA A 127 2.75 -5.33 -3.66
CA ALA A 127 3.08 -6.73 -3.81
C ALA A 127 4.40 -6.87 -4.57
N ARG A 128 5.28 -7.79 -4.17
CA ARG A 128 6.43 -8.20 -4.99
C ARG A 128 5.98 -9.37 -5.84
N ASP A 129 6.18 -9.28 -7.16
CA ASP A 129 5.82 -10.32 -8.12
C ASP A 129 4.33 -10.74 -8.06
N GLY A 130 3.44 -9.78 -7.77
CA GLY A 130 2.01 -10.03 -7.61
C GLY A 130 1.61 -10.75 -6.32
N LYS A 131 2.57 -11.03 -5.42
CA LYS A 131 2.32 -11.67 -4.12
C LYS A 131 2.38 -10.65 -2.97
N PHE A 132 1.41 -10.75 -2.08
CA PHE A 132 1.37 -9.94 -0.87
C PHE A 132 2.64 -10.16 -0.04
N GLN A 133 3.33 -9.09 0.29
CA GLN A 133 4.48 -9.19 1.19
C GLN A 133 3.99 -9.41 2.62
N THR A 134 4.20 -10.62 3.12
CA THR A 134 4.12 -10.96 4.54
C THR A 134 5.52 -10.89 5.15
N TRP A 135 5.61 -10.97 6.49
CA TRP A 135 6.92 -11.13 7.16
C TRP A 135 7.71 -12.33 6.58
N ARG A 136 7.04 -13.45 6.28
CA ARG A 136 7.68 -14.67 5.74
C ARG A 136 8.26 -14.50 4.35
N SER A 137 7.53 -13.85 3.44
CA SER A 137 7.97 -13.68 2.05
C SER A 137 9.20 -12.77 1.91
N GLN A 138 9.39 -11.83 2.85
CA GLN A 138 10.54 -10.93 2.81
C GLN A 138 11.84 -11.60 3.28
N TYR A 139 11.75 -12.63 4.13
CA TYR A 139 12.91 -13.38 4.64
C TYR A 139 13.11 -14.74 3.96
N GLY A 140 12.42 -15.01 2.84
CA GLY A 140 12.55 -16.27 2.11
C GLY A 140 12.05 -17.50 2.88
N LEU A 141 11.20 -17.31 3.90
CA LEU A 141 10.65 -18.40 4.67
C LEU A 141 9.37 -18.89 3.99
N GLY A 142 9.42 -20.09 3.41
CA GLY A 142 8.30 -20.69 2.67
C GLY A 142 7.04 -20.93 3.52
N SER A 143 5.91 -21.13 2.84
CA SER A 143 4.65 -21.58 3.45
C SER A 143 4.80 -23.03 3.93
N ARG A 144 4.50 -23.28 5.21
CA ARG A 144 4.03 -24.60 5.66
C ARG A 144 2.53 -24.67 5.45
#